data_AF-A0AAN0NLJ8-F1
#
_entry.id   AF-A0AAN0NLJ8-F1
#
_cell.length_a   1.000
_cell.length_b   1.000
_cell.length_c   1.000
_cell.angle_alpha   90.00
_cell.angle_beta   90.00
_cell.angle_gamma   90.00
#
_symmetry.space_group_name_H-M   'P 1'
#
loop_
_entity.id
_entity.type
_entity.pdbx_description
1 polymer ?
#
loop_
_entity_poly.entity_id
_entity_poly.type
_entity_poly.pdbx_seq_one_letter_code
_entity_poly.pdbx_strand_id
1 'polypeptide(L)'
;MIGFVPPQITKWDKVALDGAVCASDMVKSAQATIPLMRDAGADIIVGLCHTGIGAEAHHPGMENAAVPLAAVSGLDILLTGHTHEEFPGAHRQRTGIIDPVRGTLHGKPTVMAGSYGSCLGVIDLDLRWTDDQWLWDIGNIGLRRAVATNGSGTRLQQKLTQDVKNAHHATLRHIRRPVARTKVDLHSYFGTIDHDLSQQLLAQAKQAYVARVLTDTSFRDLPVLAATAPFRAGGHGGASHYTHIPPGPLTLRDASAIYPFANTLCAVRRSGAALRLWLEQSAVHFAQMIVGQADQDLLNPGSPSYNCDTIYGLEYEFDLSQPSHFDTEGLVADPAARRVRWLRYDGEDVRDDDQFIVAANTYRTNGGGGFPGVEADDIALSVGRDGARHSDQLCGGSARCGYHAANRAQLYGIAGYQCDLFCRHRRPNALPAVPSHIWARQSTALTNSG
;
A
#
# COMPACT_ATOMS: atom_id res chain seq x y z
N MET A 1 -19.13 -22.03 -11.02
CA MET A 1 -18.20 -21.05 -10.42
C MET A 1 -18.55 -19.67 -10.93
N ILE A 2 -18.48 -18.64 -10.08
CA ILE A 2 -18.73 -17.23 -10.43
C ILE A 2 -17.53 -16.38 -9.99
N GLY A 3 -17.16 -15.38 -10.79
CA GLY A 3 -16.03 -14.50 -10.51
C GLY A 3 -16.47 -13.10 -10.09
N PHE A 4 -15.76 -12.50 -9.13
CA PHE A 4 -16.00 -11.12 -8.70
C PHE A 4 -14.69 -10.33 -8.64
N VAL A 5 -14.77 -9.04 -8.96
CA VAL A 5 -13.65 -8.08 -8.89
C VAL A 5 -14.16 -6.76 -8.29
N PRO A 6 -13.30 -5.94 -7.67
CA PRO A 6 -13.72 -4.68 -7.07
C PRO A 6 -14.22 -3.74 -8.18
N PRO A 7 -15.40 -3.10 -8.02
CA PRO A 7 -15.95 -2.25 -9.07
C PRO A 7 -15.07 -1.03 -9.38
N GLN A 8 -14.22 -0.64 -8.44
CA GLN A 8 -13.22 0.42 -8.57
C GLN A 8 -12.19 0.15 -9.66
N ILE A 9 -12.06 -1.07 -10.20
CA ILE A 9 -11.13 -1.34 -11.31
C ILE A 9 -11.37 -0.40 -12.50
N THR A 10 -12.63 -0.03 -12.76
CA THR A 10 -13.00 0.94 -13.81
C THR A 10 -12.53 2.37 -13.52
N LYS A 11 -12.29 2.69 -12.24
CA LYS A 11 -11.67 3.95 -11.81
C LYS A 11 -10.15 3.84 -11.86
N TRP A 12 -9.57 2.84 -11.20
CA TRP A 12 -8.11 2.69 -11.10
C TRP A 12 -7.43 2.55 -12.46
N ASP A 13 -8.01 1.72 -13.34
CA ASP A 13 -7.54 1.49 -14.70
C ASP A 13 -8.36 2.24 -15.76
N LYS A 14 -8.95 3.40 -15.38
CA LYS A 14 -9.77 4.24 -16.29
C LYS A 14 -9.09 4.45 -17.65
N VAL A 15 -7.79 4.71 -17.67
CA VAL A 15 -7.01 4.91 -18.92
C VAL A 15 -7.17 3.75 -19.92
N ALA A 16 -7.34 2.52 -19.44
CA ALA A 16 -7.50 1.33 -20.26
C ALA A 16 -8.96 0.88 -20.44
N LEU A 17 -9.86 1.24 -19.52
CA LEU A 17 -11.20 0.67 -19.43
C LEU A 17 -12.33 1.65 -19.73
N ASP A 18 -12.05 2.96 -19.82
CA ASP A 18 -13.08 3.99 -19.96
C ASP A 18 -13.98 3.74 -21.17
N GLY A 19 -15.29 3.72 -20.93
CA GLY A 19 -16.31 3.43 -21.95
C GLY A 19 -16.35 2.00 -22.50
N ALA A 20 -15.35 1.16 -22.23
CA ALA A 20 -15.27 -0.22 -22.72
C ALA A 20 -15.83 -1.25 -21.73
N VAL A 21 -15.67 -1.00 -20.43
CA VAL A 21 -16.10 -1.92 -19.36
C VAL A 21 -16.85 -1.15 -18.29
N CYS A 22 -18.01 -1.67 -17.88
CA CYS A 22 -18.71 -1.23 -16.68
C CYS A 22 -18.59 -2.29 -15.58
N ALA A 23 -18.47 -1.86 -14.33
CA ALA A 23 -18.50 -2.75 -13.19
C ALA A 23 -19.73 -2.46 -12.32
N SER A 24 -20.43 -3.51 -11.92
CA SER A 24 -21.57 -3.45 -11.01
C SER A 24 -21.17 -3.88 -9.61
N ASP A 25 -22.00 -3.54 -8.62
CA ASP A 25 -21.82 -3.98 -7.24
C ASP A 25 -21.78 -5.52 -7.16
N MET A 26 -20.77 -6.06 -6.47
CA MET A 26 -20.51 -7.49 -6.41
C MET A 26 -21.68 -8.25 -5.75
N VAL A 27 -22.23 -7.73 -4.66
CA VAL A 27 -23.31 -8.38 -3.89
C VAL A 27 -24.60 -8.41 -4.69
N LYS A 28 -24.97 -7.30 -5.33
CA LYS A 28 -26.13 -7.24 -6.24
C LYS A 28 -25.98 -8.17 -7.43
N SER A 29 -24.77 -8.22 -8.01
CA SER A 29 -24.48 -9.13 -9.13
C SER A 29 -24.60 -10.60 -8.71
N ALA A 30 -24.12 -10.94 -7.51
CA ALA A 30 -24.27 -12.27 -6.92
C ALA A 30 -25.75 -12.63 -6.70
N GLN A 31 -26.52 -11.73 -6.08
CA GLN A 31 -27.97 -11.91 -5.84
C GLN A 31 -28.76 -12.14 -7.13
N ALA A 32 -28.38 -11.48 -8.23
CA ALA A 32 -29.03 -11.67 -9.53
C ALA A 32 -28.59 -12.96 -10.25
N THR A 33 -27.32 -13.34 -10.14
CA THR A 33 -26.73 -14.41 -10.97
C THR A 33 -26.83 -15.79 -10.32
N ILE A 34 -26.69 -15.87 -9.00
CA ILE A 34 -26.68 -17.15 -8.27
C ILE A 34 -27.98 -17.95 -8.46
N PRO A 35 -29.19 -17.34 -8.41
CA PRO A 35 -30.43 -18.06 -8.70
C PRO A 35 -30.42 -18.70 -10.09
N LEU A 36 -29.95 -17.98 -11.12
CA LEU A 36 -29.86 -18.50 -12.48
C LEU A 36 -28.88 -19.69 -12.58
N MET A 37 -27.80 -19.67 -11.82
CA MET A 37 -26.86 -20.79 -11.75
C MET A 37 -27.49 -22.02 -11.08
N ARG A 38 -28.30 -21.82 -10.04
CA ARG A 38 -29.06 -22.89 -9.38
C ARG A 38 -30.10 -23.49 -10.31
N ASP A 39 -30.88 -22.65 -10.99
CA ASP A 39 -31.89 -23.08 -11.97
C ASP A 39 -31.25 -23.85 -13.15
N ALA A 40 -30.01 -23.50 -13.51
CA ALA A 40 -29.22 -24.23 -14.49
C ALA A 40 -28.63 -25.57 -13.98
N GLY A 41 -28.92 -25.96 -12.73
CA GLY A 41 -28.52 -27.25 -12.15
C GLY A 41 -27.22 -27.22 -11.33
N ALA A 42 -26.75 -26.05 -10.88
CA ALA A 42 -25.58 -26.00 -10.01
C ALA A 42 -25.92 -26.45 -8.58
N ASP A 43 -25.35 -27.57 -8.13
CA ASP A 43 -25.45 -28.05 -6.74
C ASP A 43 -24.46 -27.36 -5.79
N ILE A 44 -23.33 -26.89 -6.32
CA ILE A 44 -22.28 -26.19 -5.56
C ILE A 44 -21.82 -24.96 -6.33
N ILE A 45 -21.87 -23.80 -5.69
CA ILE A 45 -21.43 -22.52 -6.26
C ILE A 45 -20.23 -21.99 -5.49
N VAL A 46 -19.08 -22.05 -6.16
CA VAL A 46 -17.83 -21.45 -5.70
C VAL A 46 -17.71 -20.04 -6.27
N GLY A 47 -17.46 -19.06 -5.39
CA GLY A 47 -17.08 -17.70 -5.72
C GLY A 47 -15.56 -17.57 -5.79
N LEU A 48 -15.04 -17.21 -6.96
CA LEU A 48 -13.66 -16.79 -7.15
C LEU A 48 -13.60 -15.26 -7.07
N CYS A 49 -13.26 -14.77 -5.90
CA CYS A 49 -13.52 -13.40 -5.47
C CYS A 49 -12.20 -12.63 -5.34
N HIS A 50 -11.89 -11.74 -6.28
CA HIS A 50 -10.80 -10.78 -6.09
C HIS A 50 -11.28 -9.62 -5.19
N THR A 51 -11.48 -9.90 -3.90
CA THR A 51 -11.93 -8.91 -2.90
C THR A 51 -11.42 -9.29 -1.53
N GLY A 52 -11.12 -8.30 -0.70
CA GLY A 52 -10.72 -8.48 0.69
C GLY A 52 -11.88 -8.80 1.62
N ILE A 53 -11.54 -9.14 2.87
CA ILE A 53 -12.49 -9.33 3.97
C ILE A 53 -12.62 -8.00 4.73
N GLY A 54 -13.55 -7.15 4.28
CA GLY A 54 -13.79 -5.82 4.86
C GLY A 54 -14.90 -5.79 5.91
N ALA A 55 -15.64 -4.69 5.94
CA ALA A 55 -16.75 -4.48 6.87
C ALA A 55 -17.86 -5.53 6.73
N GLU A 56 -18.55 -5.81 7.84
CA GLU A 56 -19.68 -6.76 7.86
C GLU A 56 -20.93 -6.18 7.17
N ALA A 57 -21.17 -4.88 7.34
CA ALA A 57 -22.32 -4.20 6.74
C ALA A 57 -22.07 -3.93 5.25
N HIS A 58 -23.03 -4.33 4.41
CA HIS A 58 -22.99 -4.02 2.98
C HIS A 58 -23.27 -2.54 2.73
N HIS A 59 -22.46 -1.93 1.86
CA HIS A 59 -22.81 -0.69 1.19
C HIS A 59 -22.48 -0.78 -0.32
N PRO A 60 -23.15 0.01 -1.17
CA PRO A 60 -22.96 -0.10 -2.61
C PRO A 60 -21.53 0.19 -3.05
N GLY A 61 -20.95 -0.75 -3.81
CA GLY A 61 -19.66 -0.56 -4.45
C GLY A 61 -18.46 -0.87 -3.54
N MET A 62 -18.62 -1.66 -2.48
CA MET A 62 -17.51 -2.08 -1.62
C MET A 62 -16.32 -2.68 -2.39
N GLU A 63 -15.12 -2.24 -2.04
CA GLU A 63 -13.86 -2.83 -2.51
C GLU A 63 -13.58 -4.20 -1.85
N ASN A 64 -13.82 -4.27 -0.53
CA ASN A 64 -13.55 -5.43 0.32
C ASN A 64 -14.86 -6.12 0.78
N ALA A 65 -15.63 -6.62 -0.18
CA ALA A 65 -16.98 -7.15 0.01
C ALA A 65 -17.06 -8.65 0.36
N ALA A 66 -15.99 -9.34 0.77
CA ALA A 66 -16.05 -10.80 0.96
C ALA A 66 -17.07 -11.22 2.03
N VAL A 67 -17.22 -10.45 3.11
CA VAL A 67 -18.21 -10.73 4.17
C VAL A 67 -19.65 -10.63 3.64
N PRO A 68 -20.11 -9.50 3.07
CA PRO A 68 -21.48 -9.43 2.54
C PRO A 68 -21.70 -10.33 1.32
N LEU A 69 -20.68 -10.64 0.52
CA LEU A 69 -20.79 -11.68 -0.52
C LEU A 69 -21.09 -13.05 0.08
N ALA A 70 -20.41 -13.43 1.17
CA ALA A 70 -20.69 -14.68 1.87
C ALA A 70 -22.11 -14.71 2.45
N ALA A 71 -22.74 -13.56 2.75
CA ALA A 71 -24.13 -13.52 3.18
C ALA A 71 -25.14 -13.88 2.07
N VAL A 72 -24.76 -13.84 0.78
CA VAL A 72 -25.69 -14.09 -0.33
C VAL A 72 -26.13 -15.55 -0.35
N SER A 73 -27.44 -15.78 -0.29
CA SER A 73 -28.02 -17.13 -0.36
C SER A 73 -27.62 -17.85 -1.65
N GLY A 74 -27.27 -19.13 -1.54
CA GLY A 74 -26.87 -19.96 -2.67
C GLY A 74 -25.41 -19.85 -3.10
N LEU A 75 -24.62 -18.89 -2.60
CA LEU A 75 -23.15 -18.96 -2.68
C LEU A 75 -22.64 -19.90 -1.59
N ASP A 76 -21.80 -20.87 -1.91
CA ASP A 76 -21.41 -21.90 -0.93
C ASP A 76 -19.99 -21.70 -0.38
N ILE A 77 -19.06 -21.32 -1.26
CA ILE A 77 -17.62 -21.30 -0.96
C ILE A 77 -17.01 -20.01 -1.53
N LEU A 78 -16.06 -19.41 -0.82
CA LEU A 78 -15.33 -18.23 -1.27
C LEU A 78 -13.82 -18.47 -1.34
N LEU A 79 -13.24 -18.21 -2.50
CA LEU A 79 -11.81 -18.11 -2.70
C LEU A 79 -11.47 -16.63 -2.87
N THR A 80 -10.91 -16.01 -1.84
CA THR A 80 -10.75 -14.55 -1.76
C THR A 80 -9.32 -14.09 -2.03
N GLY A 81 -9.12 -12.78 -2.18
CA GLY A 81 -7.83 -12.17 -2.53
C GLY A 81 -7.81 -10.67 -2.27
N HIS A 82 -7.16 -9.90 -3.16
CA HIS A 82 -7.11 -8.42 -3.14
C HIS A 82 -6.29 -7.79 -2.01
N THR A 83 -6.56 -8.08 -0.74
CA THR A 83 -5.85 -7.44 0.39
C THR A 83 -4.53 -8.11 0.78
N HIS A 84 -4.15 -9.19 0.10
CA HIS A 84 -2.91 -9.96 0.32
C HIS A 84 -2.78 -10.56 1.72
N GLU A 85 -3.90 -10.68 2.44
CA GLU A 85 -3.94 -11.31 3.75
C GLU A 85 -4.02 -12.83 3.66
N GLU A 86 -3.90 -13.48 4.80
CA GLU A 86 -4.04 -14.92 4.92
C GLU A 86 -5.37 -15.20 5.61
N PHE A 87 -6.19 -16.14 5.15
CA PHE A 87 -7.39 -16.56 5.89
C PHE A 87 -7.64 -18.04 5.61
N PRO A 88 -7.93 -18.89 6.61
CA PRO A 88 -7.95 -18.63 8.06
C PRO A 88 -6.60 -18.18 8.65
N GLY A 89 -6.62 -17.48 9.78
CA GLY A 89 -5.40 -17.02 10.47
C GLY A 89 -5.64 -16.09 11.66
N ALA A 90 -4.71 -16.09 12.63
CA ALA A 90 -4.87 -15.41 13.93
C ALA A 90 -4.80 -13.87 13.90
N HIS A 91 -4.41 -13.27 12.77
CA HIS A 91 -4.38 -11.81 12.60
C HIS A 91 -5.79 -11.20 12.50
N ARG A 92 -6.83 -12.01 12.30
CA ARG A 92 -8.23 -11.56 12.32
C ARG A 92 -8.93 -11.93 13.62
N GLN A 93 -9.69 -10.97 14.15
CA GLN A 93 -10.53 -11.17 15.32
C GLN A 93 -11.77 -12.00 14.94
N ARG A 94 -12.15 -12.95 15.81
CA ARG A 94 -13.40 -13.70 15.65
C ARG A 94 -14.60 -12.80 15.97
N THR A 95 -15.62 -12.85 15.13
CA THR A 95 -16.93 -12.21 15.36
C THR A 95 -18.05 -13.27 15.28
N GLY A 96 -19.31 -12.86 15.38
CA GLY A 96 -20.45 -13.76 15.13
C GLY A 96 -20.54 -14.21 13.66
N ILE A 97 -19.88 -13.50 12.75
CA ILE A 97 -19.91 -13.72 11.30
C ILE A 97 -18.59 -14.30 10.79
N ILE A 98 -17.46 -13.81 11.31
CA ILE A 98 -16.10 -14.18 10.88
C ILE A 98 -15.53 -15.20 11.87
N ASP A 99 -15.26 -16.42 11.40
CA ASP A 99 -14.55 -17.44 12.16
C ASP A 99 -13.16 -17.70 11.55
N PRO A 100 -12.11 -17.06 12.09
CA PRO A 100 -10.74 -17.20 11.60
C PRO A 100 -10.08 -18.54 11.97
N VAL A 101 -10.71 -19.34 12.85
CA VAL A 101 -10.21 -20.67 13.23
C VAL A 101 -10.81 -21.74 12.34
N ARG A 102 -12.13 -21.68 12.09
CA ARG A 102 -12.81 -22.60 11.17
C ARG A 102 -12.60 -22.22 9.70
N GLY A 103 -12.17 -20.99 9.42
CA GLY A 103 -12.02 -20.48 8.06
C GLY A 103 -13.36 -20.24 7.38
N THR A 104 -14.29 -19.58 8.09
CA THR A 104 -15.63 -19.33 7.55
C THR A 104 -16.08 -17.89 7.68
N LEU A 105 -16.82 -17.42 6.68
CA LEU A 105 -17.60 -16.17 6.70
C LEU A 105 -19.09 -16.52 6.58
N HIS A 106 -19.94 -16.06 7.50
CA HIS A 106 -21.34 -16.50 7.57
C HIS A 106 -21.50 -18.04 7.57
N GLY A 107 -20.57 -18.74 8.23
CA GLY A 107 -20.54 -20.21 8.26
C GLY A 107 -20.07 -20.89 6.97
N LYS A 108 -19.75 -20.13 5.92
CA LYS A 108 -19.32 -20.65 4.61
C LYS A 108 -17.80 -20.74 4.48
N PRO A 109 -17.24 -21.85 3.97
CA PRO A 109 -15.81 -22.01 3.75
C PRO A 109 -15.22 -20.85 2.97
N THR A 110 -14.15 -20.28 3.50
CA THR A 110 -13.44 -19.16 2.88
C THR A 110 -11.94 -19.31 3.06
N VAL A 111 -11.17 -19.05 2.01
CA VAL A 111 -9.71 -18.94 2.09
C VAL A 111 -9.19 -17.71 1.37
N MET A 112 -8.17 -17.06 1.94
CA MET A 112 -7.32 -16.06 1.28
C MET A 112 -5.86 -16.51 1.38
N ALA A 113 -5.19 -16.69 0.25
CA ALA A 113 -3.88 -17.34 0.22
C ALA A 113 -2.70 -16.36 0.10
N GLY A 114 -2.71 -15.29 0.91
CA GLY A 114 -1.61 -14.33 0.94
C GLY A 114 -1.33 -13.70 -0.43
N SER A 115 -0.04 -13.58 -0.78
CA SER A 115 0.42 -13.06 -2.06
C SER A 115 1.71 -13.72 -2.51
N TYR A 116 2.08 -13.52 -3.78
CA TYR A 116 3.35 -13.99 -4.36
C TYR A 116 3.59 -15.51 -4.29
N GLY A 117 2.51 -16.30 -4.16
CA GLY A 117 2.61 -17.75 -3.98
C GLY A 117 3.17 -18.17 -2.62
N SER A 118 3.04 -17.33 -1.58
CA SER A 118 3.53 -17.61 -0.23
C SER A 118 2.84 -18.81 0.44
N CYS A 119 1.60 -19.09 0.05
CA CYS A 119 0.84 -20.27 0.47
C CYS A 119 -0.20 -20.68 -0.57
N LEU A 120 -0.76 -21.88 -0.37
CA LEU A 120 -1.87 -22.47 -1.12
C LEU A 120 -3.09 -22.54 -0.19
N GLY A 121 -4.19 -21.90 -0.58
CA GLY A 121 -5.48 -22.08 0.10
C GLY A 121 -6.13 -23.39 -0.31
N VAL A 122 -6.62 -24.15 0.66
CA VAL A 122 -7.22 -25.49 0.46
C VAL A 122 -8.57 -25.54 1.16
N ILE A 123 -9.58 -25.96 0.42
CA ILE A 123 -10.92 -26.31 0.92
C ILE A 123 -11.22 -27.70 0.36
N ASP A 124 -11.19 -28.70 1.23
CA ASP A 124 -11.51 -30.08 0.89
C ASP A 124 -13.03 -30.28 1.02
N LEU A 125 -13.65 -30.85 -0.01
CA LEU A 125 -15.08 -31.15 -0.05
C LEU A 125 -15.29 -32.66 -0.09
N ASP A 126 -16.13 -33.15 0.82
CA ASP A 126 -16.60 -34.53 0.81
C ASP A 126 -17.91 -34.60 0.02
N LEU A 127 -17.84 -35.17 -1.19
CA LEU A 127 -18.97 -35.21 -2.12
C LEU A 127 -19.66 -36.58 -2.11
N ARG A 128 -20.99 -36.57 -2.11
CA ARG A 128 -21.85 -37.76 -2.28
C ARG A 128 -22.92 -37.47 -3.31
N TRP A 129 -23.06 -38.34 -4.29
CA TRP A 129 -24.12 -38.25 -5.29
C TRP A 129 -25.37 -38.99 -4.79
N THR A 130 -26.51 -38.30 -4.71
CA THR A 130 -27.80 -38.86 -4.31
C THR A 130 -28.94 -38.16 -5.03
N ASP A 131 -29.93 -38.90 -5.52
CA ASP A 131 -31.16 -38.35 -6.12
C ASP A 131 -30.90 -37.26 -7.18
N ASP A 132 -29.96 -37.54 -8.08
CA ASP A 132 -29.50 -36.66 -9.15
C ASP A 132 -28.91 -35.30 -8.70
N GLN A 133 -28.41 -35.23 -7.46
CA GLN A 133 -27.76 -34.04 -6.89
C GLN A 133 -26.49 -34.40 -6.12
N TRP A 134 -25.54 -33.46 -6.09
CA TRP A 134 -24.40 -33.54 -5.17
C TRP A 134 -24.80 -33.05 -3.77
N LEU A 135 -24.79 -33.97 -2.80
CA LEU A 135 -24.64 -33.62 -1.39
C LEU A 135 -23.16 -33.41 -1.08
N TRP A 136 -22.87 -32.43 -0.24
CA TRP A 136 -21.51 -32.09 0.11
C TRP A 136 -21.39 -31.69 1.57
N ASP A 137 -20.22 -31.97 2.14
CA ASP A 137 -19.78 -31.48 3.44
C ASP A 137 -18.34 -30.98 3.34
N ILE A 138 -17.89 -30.28 4.37
CA ILE A 138 -16.56 -29.68 4.45
C ILE A 138 -15.63 -30.65 5.16
N GLY A 139 -14.58 -31.08 4.48
CA GLY A 139 -13.51 -31.86 5.10
C GLY A 139 -12.58 -30.97 5.91
N ASN A 140 -11.70 -30.24 5.23
CA ASN A 140 -10.69 -29.40 5.85
C ASN A 140 -10.56 -28.05 5.12
N ILE A 141 -10.36 -26.99 5.91
CA ILE A 141 -10.12 -25.63 5.42
C ILE A 141 -8.79 -25.17 5.99
N GLY A 142 -7.89 -24.67 5.15
CA GLY A 142 -6.68 -24.06 5.65
C GLY A 142 -5.70 -23.63 4.58
N LEU A 143 -4.60 -23.07 5.06
CA LEU A 143 -3.48 -22.66 4.23
C LEU A 143 -2.37 -23.71 4.32
N ARG A 144 -1.68 -23.93 3.20
CA ARG A 144 -0.52 -24.82 3.08
C ARG A 144 0.66 -24.01 2.57
N ARG A 145 1.76 -24.00 3.30
CA ARG A 145 2.99 -23.35 2.87
C ARG A 145 3.92 -24.36 2.22
N ALA A 146 4.63 -23.93 1.19
CA ALA A 146 5.74 -24.71 0.67
C ALA A 146 6.83 -24.79 1.75
N VAL A 147 7.21 -25.99 2.13
CA VAL A 147 8.38 -26.23 2.99
C VAL A 147 9.59 -26.33 2.07
N ALA A 148 10.63 -25.54 2.35
CA ALA A 148 11.90 -25.68 1.64
C ALA A 148 12.45 -27.10 1.88
N THR A 149 12.58 -27.89 0.82
CA THR A 149 13.22 -29.20 0.90
C THR A 149 14.73 -29.03 0.75
N ASN A 150 15.52 -29.52 1.69
CA ASN A 150 16.96 -29.63 1.50
C ASN A 150 17.26 -30.65 0.39
N GLY A 151 17.97 -30.24 -0.67
CA GLY A 151 18.35 -31.12 -1.78
C GLY A 151 17.98 -30.58 -3.17
N SER A 152 18.03 -31.42 -4.20
CA SER A 152 17.78 -31.03 -5.60
C SER A 152 16.31 -30.81 -5.96
N GLY A 153 15.40 -30.83 -4.97
CA GLY A 153 13.96 -30.77 -5.17
C GLY A 153 13.38 -32.03 -5.84
N THR A 154 12.06 -32.08 -5.97
CA THR A 154 11.33 -33.11 -6.72
C THR A 154 11.61 -33.01 -8.23
N ARG A 155 11.32 -34.08 -8.99
CA ARG A 155 11.41 -34.05 -10.47
C ARG A 155 10.60 -32.90 -11.07
N LEU A 156 9.42 -32.60 -10.51
CA LEU A 156 8.59 -31.48 -10.94
C LEU A 156 9.29 -30.14 -10.68
N GLN A 157 9.86 -29.93 -9.49
CA GLN A 157 10.60 -28.71 -9.15
C GLN A 157 11.82 -28.51 -10.07
N GLN A 158 12.54 -29.59 -10.39
CA GLN A 158 13.68 -29.56 -11.32
C GLN A 158 13.22 -29.16 -12.73
N LYS A 159 12.13 -29.78 -13.22
CA LYS A 159 11.56 -29.43 -14.52
C LYS A 159 11.14 -27.96 -14.57
N LEU A 160 10.37 -27.49 -13.58
CA LEU A 160 9.93 -26.09 -13.50
C LEU A 160 11.12 -25.12 -13.47
N THR A 161 12.16 -25.42 -12.69
CA THR A 161 13.39 -24.63 -12.64
C THR A 161 14.06 -24.55 -14.01
N GLN A 162 14.15 -25.68 -14.72
CA GLN A 162 14.75 -25.74 -16.04
C GLN A 162 13.92 -24.99 -17.08
N ASP A 163 12.58 -25.12 -17.03
CA ASP A 163 11.65 -24.45 -17.95
C ASP A 163 11.77 -22.91 -17.84
N VAL A 164 11.93 -22.36 -16.63
CA VAL A 164 12.01 -20.90 -16.41
C VAL A 164 13.43 -20.32 -16.41
N LYS A 165 14.48 -21.17 -16.46
CA LYS A 165 15.89 -20.79 -16.27
C LYS A 165 16.33 -19.63 -17.18
N ASN A 166 15.99 -19.71 -18.47
CA ASN A 166 16.41 -18.69 -19.44
C ASN A 166 15.72 -17.35 -19.17
N ALA A 167 14.41 -17.36 -18.90
CA ALA A 167 13.66 -16.17 -18.52
C ALA A 167 14.20 -15.58 -17.21
N HIS A 168 14.46 -16.40 -16.20
CA HIS A 168 15.05 -15.97 -14.93
C HIS A 168 16.40 -15.26 -15.12
N HIS A 169 17.31 -15.84 -15.90
CA HIS A 169 18.61 -15.22 -16.19
C HIS A 169 18.48 -13.93 -16.99
N ALA A 170 17.55 -13.86 -17.95
CA ALA A 170 17.28 -12.63 -18.70
C ALA A 170 16.76 -11.51 -17.79
N THR A 171 15.80 -11.83 -16.92
CA THR A 171 15.27 -10.90 -15.91
C THR A 171 16.36 -10.42 -14.96
N LEU A 172 17.19 -11.32 -14.42
CA LEU A 172 18.31 -10.92 -13.54
C LEU A 172 19.28 -9.96 -14.24
N ARG A 173 19.65 -10.22 -15.50
CA ARG A 173 20.52 -9.30 -16.26
C ARG A 173 19.88 -7.94 -16.48
N HIS A 174 18.57 -7.91 -16.77
CA HIS A 174 17.83 -6.68 -16.96
C HIS A 174 17.73 -5.87 -15.66
N ILE A 175 17.21 -6.46 -14.58
CA ILE A 175 16.95 -5.72 -13.34
C ILE A 175 18.23 -5.29 -12.60
N ARG A 176 19.36 -5.97 -12.83
CA ARG A 176 20.66 -5.63 -12.22
C ARG A 176 21.43 -4.55 -12.98
N ARG A 177 20.90 -4.01 -14.09
CA ARG A 177 21.54 -2.88 -14.79
C ARG A 177 21.61 -1.66 -13.85
N PRO A 178 22.80 -1.07 -13.63
CA PRO A 178 22.92 0.21 -12.94
C PRO A 178 22.25 1.33 -13.73
N VAL A 179 21.51 2.18 -13.04
CA VAL A 179 20.89 3.40 -13.57
C VAL A 179 21.45 4.66 -12.91
N ALA A 180 21.93 4.56 -11.67
CA ALA A 180 22.52 5.66 -10.91
C ALA A 180 23.49 5.15 -9.83
N ARG A 181 23.93 6.03 -8.93
CA ARG A 181 24.76 5.68 -7.76
C ARG A 181 24.35 6.51 -6.54
N THR A 182 24.22 5.87 -5.38
CA THR A 182 24.05 6.54 -4.09
C THR A 182 25.34 6.49 -3.27
N LYS A 183 25.57 7.51 -2.43
CA LYS A 183 26.68 7.58 -1.48
C LYS A 183 26.26 7.25 -0.05
N VAL A 184 24.96 7.11 0.19
CA VAL A 184 24.35 6.88 1.50
C VAL A 184 23.36 5.72 1.41
N ASP A 185 23.02 5.13 2.54
CA ASP A 185 21.95 4.14 2.63
C ASP A 185 20.60 4.78 2.31
N LEU A 186 19.77 4.08 1.53
CA LEU A 186 18.37 4.41 1.30
C LEU A 186 17.52 3.32 1.94
N HIS A 187 16.61 3.69 2.84
CA HIS A 187 15.74 2.72 3.50
C HIS A 187 14.38 3.30 3.88
N SER A 188 13.41 2.41 4.05
CA SER A 188 12.03 2.76 4.40
C SER A 188 11.61 2.35 5.81
N TYR A 189 12.57 2.08 6.71
CA TYR A 189 12.31 1.59 8.08
C TYR A 189 11.32 2.44 8.87
N PHE A 190 11.36 3.77 8.68
CA PHE A 190 10.46 4.72 9.33
C PHE A 190 9.66 5.52 8.30
N GLY A 191 9.44 4.99 7.09
CA GLY A 191 8.92 5.79 5.98
C GLY A 191 7.50 6.35 6.16
N THR A 192 6.77 5.90 7.18
CA THR A 192 5.46 6.47 7.57
C THR A 192 5.53 7.42 8.76
N ILE A 193 6.67 7.53 9.46
CA ILE A 193 6.81 8.28 10.72
C ILE A 193 7.89 9.37 10.63
N ASP A 194 8.94 9.14 9.84
CA ASP A 194 10.09 10.04 9.70
C ASP A 194 10.53 10.14 8.22
N HIS A 195 11.50 11.00 7.97
CA HIS A 195 12.05 11.28 6.65
C HIS A 195 12.68 10.03 6.03
N ASP A 196 12.16 9.66 4.86
CA ASP A 196 12.68 8.57 4.04
C ASP A 196 13.32 9.13 2.76
N LEU A 197 14.63 8.89 2.60
CA LEU A 197 15.40 9.33 1.43
C LEU A 197 14.94 8.65 0.13
N SER A 198 14.41 7.44 0.21
CA SER A 198 13.88 6.72 -0.96
C SER A 198 12.61 7.38 -1.49
N GLN A 199 11.71 7.79 -0.59
CA GLN A 199 10.52 8.57 -0.89
C GLN A 199 10.89 9.98 -1.37
N GLN A 200 11.88 10.63 -0.72
CA GLN A 200 12.36 11.95 -1.14
C GLN A 200 12.95 11.94 -2.54
N LEU A 201 13.75 10.93 -2.89
CA LEU A 201 14.30 10.76 -4.23
C LEU A 201 13.17 10.65 -5.27
N LEU A 202 12.15 9.84 -4.98
CA LEU A 202 10.99 9.67 -5.85
C LEU A 202 10.22 10.99 -6.00
N ALA A 203 9.96 11.69 -4.90
CA ALA A 203 9.26 12.97 -4.90
C ALA A 203 9.99 14.02 -5.73
N GLN A 204 11.31 14.15 -5.55
CA GLN A 204 12.14 15.09 -6.34
C GLN A 204 12.11 14.75 -7.83
N ALA A 205 12.18 13.47 -8.19
CA ALA A 205 12.08 13.03 -9.59
C ALA A 205 10.71 13.39 -10.19
N LYS A 206 9.62 13.19 -9.44
CA LYS A 206 8.27 13.60 -9.84
C LYS A 206 8.15 15.11 -10.03
N GLN A 207 8.58 15.90 -9.04
CA GLN A 207 8.51 17.36 -9.09
C GLN A 207 9.31 17.91 -10.27
N ALA A 208 10.55 17.45 -10.46
CA ALA A 208 11.41 17.91 -11.55
C ALA A 208 10.81 17.58 -12.93
N TYR A 209 10.26 16.38 -13.10
CA TYR A 209 9.62 16.00 -14.35
C TYR A 209 8.36 16.83 -14.61
N VAL A 210 7.47 16.96 -13.62
CA VAL A 210 6.22 17.72 -13.76
C VAL A 210 6.49 19.20 -14.00
N ALA A 211 7.36 19.84 -13.22
CA ALA A 211 7.72 21.24 -13.42
C ALA A 211 8.24 21.51 -14.84
N ARG A 212 9.08 20.62 -15.37
CA ARG A 212 9.57 20.72 -16.75
C ARG A 212 8.45 20.63 -17.79
N VAL A 213 7.53 19.67 -17.63
CA VAL A 213 6.46 19.43 -18.61
C VAL A 213 5.39 20.53 -18.55
N LEU A 214 5.17 21.14 -17.39
CA LEU A 214 4.16 22.18 -17.22
C LEU A 214 4.59 23.58 -17.65
N THR A 215 5.87 23.80 -18.00
CA THR A 215 6.44 25.12 -18.35
C THR A 215 5.60 25.90 -19.39
N ASP A 216 5.02 25.20 -20.37
CA ASP A 216 4.25 25.80 -21.47
C ASP A 216 2.73 25.71 -21.26
N THR A 217 2.27 25.48 -20.03
CA THR A 217 0.86 25.30 -19.69
C THR A 217 0.34 26.45 -18.81
N SER A 218 -0.98 26.51 -18.62
CA SER A 218 -1.62 27.40 -17.64
C SER A 218 -1.23 27.12 -16.19
N PHE A 219 -0.58 26.00 -15.92
CA PHE A 219 -0.17 25.58 -14.58
C PHE A 219 1.28 25.93 -14.23
N ARG A 220 2.04 26.53 -15.15
CA ARG A 220 3.49 26.78 -15.00
C ARG A 220 3.86 27.61 -13.77
N ASP A 221 2.96 28.48 -13.32
CA ASP A 221 3.19 29.43 -12.23
C ASP A 221 2.75 28.87 -10.86
N LEU A 222 2.14 27.67 -10.83
CA LEU A 222 1.71 27.02 -9.60
C LEU A 222 2.86 26.23 -8.95
N PRO A 223 2.99 26.25 -7.62
CA PRO A 223 3.95 25.39 -6.92
C PRO A 223 3.72 23.90 -7.19
N VAL A 224 4.80 23.16 -7.44
CA VAL A 224 4.76 21.72 -7.69
C VAL A 224 5.16 20.94 -6.43
N LEU A 225 4.18 20.25 -5.85
CA LEU A 225 4.31 19.29 -4.77
C LEU A 225 4.40 17.86 -5.31
N ALA A 226 4.77 16.89 -4.47
CA ALA A 226 4.69 15.47 -4.84
C ALA A 226 4.13 14.60 -3.71
N ALA A 227 3.14 13.77 -4.04
CA ALA A 227 2.64 12.75 -3.13
C ALA A 227 3.40 11.44 -3.35
N THR A 228 3.91 10.86 -2.25
CA THR A 228 4.54 9.54 -2.24
C THR A 228 4.07 8.76 -1.01
N ALA A 229 3.95 7.44 -1.14
CA ALA A 229 3.71 6.55 -0.01
C ALA A 229 4.76 5.42 0.03
N PRO A 230 5.15 4.95 1.23
CA PRO A 230 6.07 3.84 1.37
C PRO A 230 5.35 2.52 1.10
N PHE A 231 5.72 1.86 0.00
CA PHE A 231 5.13 0.57 -0.39
C PHE A 231 5.69 -0.63 0.38
N ARG A 232 6.87 -0.47 1.00
CA ARG A 232 7.55 -1.47 1.83
C ARG A 232 7.95 -0.84 3.15
N ALA A 233 7.04 -0.78 4.12
CA ALA A 233 7.30 -0.24 5.46
C ALA A 233 6.78 -1.19 6.54
N GLY A 234 7.11 -2.48 6.42
CA GLY A 234 6.60 -3.51 7.32
C GLY A 234 5.11 -3.80 7.07
N GLY A 235 4.32 -3.79 8.15
CA GLY A 235 2.88 -4.04 8.13
C GLY A 235 2.53 -5.45 7.64
N HIS A 236 1.55 -5.55 6.75
CA HIS A 236 1.06 -6.81 6.16
C HIS A 236 2.16 -7.69 5.53
N GLY A 237 3.27 -7.10 5.06
CA GLY A 237 4.39 -7.85 4.51
C GLY A 237 5.36 -8.44 5.55
N GLY A 238 5.22 -8.09 6.82
CA GLY A 238 6.03 -8.59 7.93
C GLY A 238 7.38 -7.90 8.11
N ALA A 239 8.19 -8.40 9.04
CA ALA A 239 9.43 -7.76 9.51
C ALA A 239 10.52 -7.60 8.43
N SER A 240 10.46 -8.35 7.34
CA SER A 240 11.40 -8.25 6.21
C SER A 240 10.90 -7.34 5.08
N HIS A 241 9.71 -6.75 5.21
CA HIS A 241 9.06 -5.97 4.17
C HIS A 241 9.50 -4.49 4.19
N TYR A 242 10.80 -4.28 4.07
CA TYR A 242 11.41 -2.96 3.98
C TYR A 242 12.30 -2.87 2.74
N THR A 243 12.49 -1.65 2.25
CA THR A 243 13.52 -1.34 1.25
C THR A 243 14.79 -0.96 2.00
N HIS A 244 15.92 -1.54 1.58
CA HIS A 244 17.25 -1.18 2.05
C HIS A 244 18.23 -1.29 0.88
N ILE A 245 18.81 -0.16 0.49
CA ILE A 245 19.73 -0.04 -0.64
C ILE A 245 21.02 0.61 -0.12
N PRO A 246 22.13 -0.16 -0.03
CA PRO A 246 23.39 0.36 0.50
C PRO A 246 24.08 1.33 -0.48
N PRO A 247 25.07 2.12 -0.01
CA PRO A 247 25.94 2.93 -0.85
C PRO A 247 26.53 2.12 -2.02
N GLY A 248 26.35 2.62 -3.24
CA GLY A 248 26.76 1.90 -4.43
C GLY A 248 25.89 2.15 -5.65
N PRO A 249 26.01 1.31 -6.69
CA PRO A 249 25.16 1.38 -7.88
C PRO A 249 23.69 1.19 -7.50
N LEU A 250 22.84 2.11 -7.96
CA LEU A 250 21.38 1.96 -7.94
C LEU A 250 20.98 1.24 -9.22
N THR A 251 20.25 0.14 -9.11
CA THR A 251 19.81 -0.70 -10.22
C THR A 251 18.31 -0.54 -10.51
N LEU A 252 17.84 -1.08 -11.65
CA LEU A 252 16.41 -1.15 -11.95
C LEU A 252 15.62 -1.93 -10.89
N ARG A 253 16.23 -2.96 -10.28
CA ARG A 253 15.66 -3.68 -9.13
C ARG A 253 15.41 -2.75 -7.95
N ASP A 254 16.35 -1.85 -7.67
CA ASP A 254 16.25 -0.92 -6.55
C ASP A 254 15.17 0.14 -6.82
N ALA A 255 15.11 0.66 -8.06
CA ALA A 255 14.02 1.54 -8.49
C ALA A 255 12.64 0.86 -8.34
N SER A 256 12.52 -0.42 -8.74
CA SER A 256 11.30 -1.20 -8.56
C SER A 256 10.99 -1.51 -7.09
N ALA A 257 11.99 -1.59 -6.21
CA ALA A 257 11.75 -1.72 -4.77
C ALA A 257 11.21 -0.43 -4.15
N ILE A 258 11.61 0.74 -4.66
CA ILE A 258 11.08 2.05 -4.26
C ILE A 258 9.68 2.29 -4.83
N TYR A 259 9.41 1.84 -6.06
CA TYR A 259 8.10 1.96 -6.72
C TYR A 259 7.74 0.66 -7.46
N PRO A 260 7.01 -0.28 -6.81
CA PRO A 260 6.77 -1.62 -7.35
C PRO A 260 5.56 -1.71 -8.29
N PHE A 261 4.77 -0.64 -8.40
CA PHE A 261 3.50 -0.64 -9.14
C PHE A 261 3.66 -0.10 -10.56
N ALA A 262 2.85 -0.61 -11.49
CA ALA A 262 2.80 -0.14 -12.88
C ALA A 262 1.94 1.13 -13.07
N ASN A 263 1.58 1.81 -11.99
CA ASN A 263 0.86 3.08 -12.02
C ASN A 263 1.71 4.13 -12.74
N THR A 264 1.08 4.98 -13.55
CA THR A 264 1.78 6.04 -14.25
C THR A 264 1.73 7.36 -13.49
N LEU A 265 2.66 8.26 -13.81
CA LEU A 265 2.70 9.60 -13.23
C LEU A 265 1.49 10.42 -13.71
N CYS A 266 0.83 11.06 -12.76
CA CYS A 266 -0.26 12.00 -12.97
C CYS A 266 0.01 13.25 -12.12
N ALA A 267 -0.28 14.44 -12.63
CA ALA A 267 -0.18 15.70 -11.89
C ALA A 267 -1.53 16.40 -11.89
N VAL A 268 -1.97 16.83 -10.71
CA VAL A 268 -3.33 17.34 -10.50
C VAL A 268 -3.32 18.64 -9.71
N ARG A 269 -4.19 19.58 -10.07
CA ARG A 269 -4.40 20.82 -9.33
C ARG A 269 -5.15 20.52 -8.03
N ARG A 270 -4.69 21.10 -6.92
CA ARG A 270 -5.32 20.97 -5.61
C ARG A 270 -5.31 22.30 -4.87
N SER A 271 -6.45 22.60 -4.25
CA SER A 271 -6.56 23.72 -3.31
C SER A 271 -5.97 23.35 -1.95
N GLY A 272 -5.68 24.34 -1.10
CA GLY A 272 -5.27 24.10 0.29
C GLY A 272 -6.28 23.26 1.08
N ALA A 273 -7.58 23.49 0.89
CA ALA A 273 -8.63 22.67 1.51
C ALA A 273 -8.56 21.21 1.04
N ALA A 274 -8.34 20.99 -0.27
CA ALA A 274 -8.20 19.64 -0.81
C ALA A 274 -6.93 18.92 -0.31
N LEU A 275 -5.83 19.66 -0.14
CA LEU A 275 -4.59 19.13 0.45
C LEU A 275 -4.79 18.72 1.91
N ARG A 276 -5.55 19.49 2.71
CA ARG A 276 -5.90 19.11 4.08
C ARG A 276 -6.68 17.80 4.12
N LEU A 277 -7.72 17.66 3.30
CA LEU A 277 -8.49 16.40 3.24
C LEU A 277 -7.65 15.21 2.76
N TRP A 278 -6.72 15.44 1.82
CA TRP A 278 -5.76 14.40 1.41
C TRP A 278 -4.91 13.93 2.58
N LEU A 279 -4.38 14.87 3.38
CA LEU A 279 -3.59 14.57 4.56
C LEU A 279 -4.41 13.93 5.69
N GLU A 280 -5.68 14.31 5.86
CA GLU A 280 -6.60 13.62 6.78
C GLU A 280 -6.80 12.15 6.37
N GLN A 281 -6.92 11.86 5.07
CA GLN A 281 -6.98 10.46 4.59
C GLN A 281 -5.67 9.71 4.85
N SER A 282 -4.51 10.35 4.64
CA SER A 282 -3.22 9.75 5.03
C SER A 282 -3.14 9.46 6.53
N ALA A 283 -3.71 10.34 7.36
CA ALA A 283 -3.68 10.22 8.81
C ALA A 283 -4.50 9.04 9.36
N VAL A 284 -5.37 8.41 8.56
CA VAL A 284 -6.05 7.14 8.88
C VAL A 284 -5.06 6.02 9.20
N HIS A 285 -3.81 6.13 8.71
CA HIS A 285 -2.74 5.19 9.02
C HIS A 285 -2.33 5.17 10.50
N PHE A 286 -2.63 6.21 11.27
CA PHE A 286 -2.31 6.28 12.69
C PHE A 286 -3.55 6.00 13.56
N ALA A 287 -3.36 5.25 14.64
CA ALA A 287 -4.40 5.09 15.66
C ALA A 287 -4.59 6.40 16.45
N GLN A 288 -5.75 6.56 17.07
CA GLN A 288 -5.97 7.68 18.00
C GLN A 288 -5.19 7.43 19.30
N MET A 289 -4.39 8.40 19.71
CA MET A 289 -3.50 8.34 20.87
C MET A 289 -4.14 8.96 22.11
N ILE A 290 -4.08 8.27 23.24
CA ILE A 290 -4.48 8.81 24.53
C ILE A 290 -3.29 9.53 25.16
N VAL A 291 -3.41 10.85 25.36
CA VAL A 291 -2.33 11.67 25.91
C VAL A 291 -1.96 11.21 27.32
N GLY A 292 -0.67 11.00 27.56
CA GLY A 292 -0.14 10.57 28.85
C GLY A 292 -0.15 9.05 29.08
N GLN A 293 -0.71 8.27 28.16
CA GLN A 293 -0.63 6.80 28.20
C GLN A 293 0.56 6.32 27.36
N ALA A 294 1.40 5.48 27.96
CA ALA A 294 2.52 4.81 27.28
C ALA A 294 2.08 3.52 26.58
N ASP A 295 2.96 2.96 25.75
CA ASP A 295 2.83 1.63 25.13
C ASP A 295 1.53 1.42 24.33
N GLN A 296 1.13 2.42 23.54
CA GLN A 296 0.01 2.36 22.61
C GLN A 296 0.47 1.99 21.20
N ASP A 297 -0.31 1.18 20.48
CA ASP A 297 -0.08 0.89 19.07
C ASP A 297 -0.28 2.15 18.23
N LEU A 298 0.81 2.71 17.70
CA LEU A 298 0.76 3.93 16.90
C LEU A 298 0.05 3.73 15.55
N LEU A 299 0.25 2.57 14.93
CA LEU A 299 -0.23 2.30 13.57
C LEU A 299 -1.61 1.64 13.62
N ASN A 300 -2.49 2.10 12.75
CA ASN A 300 -3.78 1.46 12.52
C ASN A 300 -3.57 0.18 11.69
N PRO A 301 -3.82 -1.03 12.24
CA PRO A 301 -3.58 -2.28 11.53
C PRO A 301 -4.49 -2.44 10.29
N GLY A 302 -5.64 -1.76 10.25
CA GLY A 302 -6.55 -1.75 9.11
C GLY A 302 -6.10 -0.86 7.95
N SER A 303 -5.04 -0.05 8.13
CA SER A 303 -4.53 0.87 7.10
C SER A 303 -3.16 0.43 6.58
N PRO A 304 -3.06 -0.02 5.32
CA PRO A 304 -1.77 -0.38 4.73
C PRO A 304 -0.88 0.86 4.52
N SER A 305 0.44 0.69 4.64
CA SER A 305 1.40 1.81 4.55
C SER A 305 1.36 2.57 3.22
N TYR A 306 0.96 1.90 2.13
CA TYR A 306 0.82 2.53 0.82
C TYR A 306 -0.39 3.49 0.72
N ASN A 307 -1.23 3.57 1.76
CA ASN A 307 -2.29 4.58 1.89
C ASN A 307 -1.89 5.74 2.82
N CYS A 308 -0.65 5.76 3.33
CA CYS A 308 -0.09 6.90 4.04
C CYS A 308 0.75 7.74 3.06
N ASP A 309 0.13 8.72 2.40
CA ASP A 309 0.87 9.66 1.54
C ASP A 309 1.55 10.74 2.38
N THR A 310 2.83 10.96 2.11
CA THR A 310 3.57 12.16 2.46
C THR A 310 3.53 13.13 1.28
N ILE A 311 3.17 14.40 1.54
CA ILE A 311 3.18 15.45 0.51
C ILE A 311 4.47 16.26 0.61
N TYR A 312 5.38 15.99 -0.31
CA TYR A 312 6.65 16.68 -0.44
C TYR A 312 6.46 18.09 -1.04
N GLY A 313 7.03 19.09 -0.39
CA GLY A 313 6.89 20.53 -0.59
C GLY A 313 6.09 21.22 0.52
N LEU A 314 5.51 20.49 1.48
CA LEU A 314 4.70 21.02 2.57
C LEU A 314 5.27 20.68 3.95
N GLU A 315 4.94 21.51 4.93
CA GLU A 315 5.14 21.24 6.34
C GLU A 315 3.78 21.12 7.03
N TYR A 316 3.59 20.12 7.88
CA TYR A 316 2.31 19.89 8.56
C TYR A 316 2.46 19.09 9.86
N GLU A 317 1.44 19.18 10.71
CA GLU A 317 1.35 18.43 11.97
C GLU A 317 0.03 17.69 12.06
N PHE A 318 0.10 16.42 12.50
CA PHE A 318 -1.04 15.63 12.90
C PHE A 318 -1.20 15.65 14.43
N ASP A 319 -2.36 16.04 14.92
CA ASP A 319 -2.80 15.80 16.29
C ASP A 319 -3.47 14.43 16.37
N LEU A 320 -2.70 13.43 16.81
CA LEU A 320 -3.19 12.05 16.93
C LEU A 320 -4.10 11.85 18.15
N SER A 321 -4.25 12.84 19.04
CA SER A 321 -5.24 12.75 20.12
C SER A 321 -6.69 12.85 19.62
N GLN A 322 -6.87 13.39 18.42
CA GLN A 322 -8.18 13.54 17.78
C GLN A 322 -8.61 12.23 17.08
N PRO A 323 -9.93 11.97 17.01
CA PRO A 323 -10.46 10.91 16.16
C PRO A 323 -10.07 11.12 14.68
N SER A 324 -10.20 10.08 13.87
CA SER A 324 -9.94 10.16 12.43
C SER A 324 -11.12 10.79 11.69
N HIS A 325 -10.86 11.64 10.70
CA HIS A 325 -11.92 12.20 9.84
C HIS A 325 -12.57 11.12 8.96
N PHE A 326 -11.73 10.27 8.36
CA PHE A 326 -12.16 9.18 7.48
C PHE A 326 -11.91 7.81 8.13
N ASP A 327 -12.61 6.79 7.65
CA ASP A 327 -12.29 5.39 7.90
C ASP A 327 -11.28 4.83 6.87
N THR A 328 -10.94 3.55 6.98
CA THR A 328 -9.99 2.87 6.08
C THR A 328 -10.48 2.71 4.64
N GLU A 329 -11.77 2.96 4.38
CA GLU A 329 -12.38 2.92 3.05
C GLU A 329 -12.51 4.33 2.43
N GLY A 330 -12.17 5.38 3.19
CA GLY A 330 -12.29 6.78 2.77
C GLY A 330 -13.69 7.37 2.96
N LEU A 331 -14.56 6.69 3.72
CA LEU A 331 -15.85 7.24 4.11
C LEU A 331 -15.67 8.16 5.32
N VAL A 332 -16.48 9.21 5.41
CA VAL A 332 -16.44 10.15 6.55
C VAL A 332 -16.90 9.41 7.81
N ALA A 333 -15.97 9.22 8.74
CA ALA A 333 -16.21 8.60 10.03
C ALA A 333 -16.64 9.64 11.07
N ASP A 334 -15.95 10.79 11.12
CA ASP A 334 -16.29 11.92 11.97
C ASP A 334 -16.07 13.25 11.21
N PRO A 335 -17.14 13.94 10.79
CA PRO A 335 -17.03 15.17 10.02
C PRO A 335 -16.46 16.35 10.82
N ALA A 336 -16.44 16.28 12.15
CA ALA A 336 -15.88 17.32 13.02
C ALA A 336 -14.40 17.06 13.35
N ALA A 337 -13.92 15.83 13.20
CA ALA A 337 -12.54 15.46 13.46
C ALA A 337 -11.55 16.17 12.51
N ARG A 338 -10.47 16.71 13.08
CA ARG A 338 -9.38 17.36 12.35
C ARG A 338 -8.06 16.94 12.98
N ARG A 339 -7.33 16.04 12.33
CA ARG A 339 -5.96 15.70 12.76
C ARG A 339 -4.96 16.68 12.20
N VAL A 340 -5.17 17.24 11.01
CA VAL A 340 -4.26 18.22 10.41
C VAL A 340 -4.39 19.55 11.15
N ARG A 341 -3.48 19.81 12.09
CA ARG A 341 -3.54 21.00 12.95
C ARG A 341 -3.13 22.27 12.21
N TRP A 342 -2.07 22.19 11.43
CA TRP A 342 -1.56 23.27 10.60
C TRP A 342 -0.91 22.71 9.33
N LEU A 343 -0.87 23.54 8.29
CA LEU A 343 -0.33 23.21 6.97
C LEU A 343 0.37 24.45 6.42
N ARG A 344 1.64 24.30 6.02
CA ARG A 344 2.49 25.39 5.54
C ARG A 344 3.18 25.04 4.22
N TYR A 345 3.40 26.08 3.43
CA TYR A 345 4.21 26.04 2.22
C TYR A 345 5.22 27.19 2.30
N ASP A 346 6.51 26.88 2.17
CA ASP A 346 7.61 27.84 2.25
C ASP A 346 7.57 28.73 3.52
N GLY A 347 7.21 28.12 4.65
CA GLY A 347 7.09 28.79 5.95
C GLY A 347 5.79 29.56 6.19
N GLU A 348 4.96 29.76 5.16
CA GLU A 348 3.69 30.49 5.24
C GLU A 348 2.49 29.52 5.39
N ASP A 349 1.46 29.94 6.12
CA ASP A 349 0.24 29.14 6.31
C ASP A 349 -0.54 29.01 4.99
N VAL A 350 -0.90 27.78 4.62
CA VAL A 350 -1.66 27.48 3.40
C VAL A 350 -3.14 27.82 3.62
N ARG A 351 -3.68 28.73 2.82
CA ARG A 351 -5.12 29.07 2.81
C ARG A 351 -5.90 28.05 2.00
N ASP A 352 -7.21 27.99 2.26
CA ASP A 352 -8.07 27.00 1.62
C ASP A 352 -8.15 27.15 0.10
N ASP A 353 -7.99 28.37 -0.40
CA ASP A 353 -8.05 28.75 -1.82
C ASP A 353 -6.69 28.76 -2.54
N ASP A 354 -5.58 28.63 -1.81
CA ASP A 354 -4.23 28.53 -2.40
C ASP A 354 -4.16 27.31 -3.34
N GLN A 355 -3.50 27.48 -4.50
CA GLN A 355 -3.48 26.47 -5.56
C GLN A 355 -2.10 25.85 -5.74
N PHE A 356 -2.07 24.53 -5.85
CA PHE A 356 -0.86 23.73 -6.01
C PHE A 356 -1.04 22.70 -7.12
N ILE A 357 0.06 22.27 -7.73
CA ILE A 357 0.11 21.05 -8.53
C ILE A 357 0.68 19.93 -7.66
N VAL A 358 -0.02 18.81 -7.56
CA VAL A 358 0.45 17.62 -6.85
C VAL A 358 0.82 16.54 -7.86
N ALA A 359 2.10 16.20 -7.93
CA ALA A 359 2.60 15.07 -8.70
C ALA A 359 2.36 13.75 -7.92
N ALA A 360 1.39 12.95 -8.36
CA ALA A 360 0.94 11.73 -7.70
C ALA A 360 1.13 10.52 -8.61
N ASN A 361 0.12 9.65 -8.74
CA ASN A 361 0.06 8.54 -9.67
C ASN A 361 -1.40 8.23 -10.01
N THR A 362 -1.64 7.49 -11.10
CA THR A 362 -3.00 7.20 -11.59
C THR A 362 -3.89 6.50 -10.57
N TYR A 363 -3.37 5.58 -9.76
CA TYR A 363 -4.15 4.93 -8.70
C TYR A 363 -4.69 5.97 -7.72
N ARG A 364 -3.83 6.87 -7.24
CA ARG A 364 -4.21 7.89 -6.26
C ARG A 364 -5.14 8.95 -6.85
N THR A 365 -4.86 9.44 -8.05
CA THR A 365 -5.69 10.48 -8.70
C THR A 365 -7.08 9.97 -9.08
N ASN A 366 -7.23 8.66 -9.27
CA ASN A 366 -8.51 8.03 -9.55
C ASN A 366 -9.27 7.59 -8.27
N GLY A 367 -8.80 8.01 -7.09
CA GLY A 367 -9.44 7.76 -5.79
C GLY A 367 -9.01 6.47 -5.08
N GLY A 368 -7.90 5.86 -5.49
CA GLY A 368 -7.33 4.69 -4.83
C GLY A 368 -6.95 4.95 -3.38
N GLY A 369 -7.29 4.00 -2.50
CA GLY A 369 -7.01 4.07 -1.05
C GLY A 369 -7.98 4.96 -0.27
N GLY A 370 -9.16 5.23 -0.83
CA GLY A 370 -10.16 6.12 -0.22
C GLY A 370 -9.85 7.61 -0.36
N PHE A 371 -8.86 7.98 -1.18
CA PHE A 371 -8.51 9.38 -1.38
C PHE A 371 -9.57 10.09 -2.24
N PRO A 372 -9.84 11.39 -1.99
CA PRO A 372 -10.77 12.15 -2.82
C PRO A 372 -10.36 12.10 -4.30
N GLY A 373 -11.31 11.72 -5.15
CA GLY A 373 -11.11 11.68 -6.59
C GLY A 373 -10.73 13.05 -7.18
N VAL A 374 -10.17 13.03 -8.38
CA VAL A 374 -9.82 14.24 -9.14
C VAL A 374 -10.84 14.44 -10.25
N GLU A 375 -11.39 15.65 -10.33
CA GLU A 375 -12.23 16.07 -11.46
C GLU A 375 -11.36 16.24 -12.73
N ALA A 376 -11.92 15.98 -13.91
CA ALA A 376 -11.16 15.99 -15.15
C ALA A 376 -10.42 17.32 -15.40
N ASP A 377 -11.05 18.44 -15.05
CA ASP A 377 -10.50 19.80 -15.22
C ASP A 377 -9.31 20.11 -14.30
N ASP A 378 -9.09 19.31 -13.25
CA ASP A 378 -7.95 19.44 -12.36
C ASP A 378 -6.73 18.62 -12.84
N ILE A 379 -6.85 17.82 -13.91
CA ILE A 379 -5.73 17.03 -14.41
C ILE A 379 -4.80 17.91 -15.26
N ALA A 380 -3.64 18.28 -14.69
CA ALA A 380 -2.62 19.06 -15.39
C ALA A 380 -1.72 18.20 -16.29
N LEU A 381 -1.53 16.92 -15.93
CA LEU A 381 -0.75 15.96 -16.69
C LEU A 381 -1.25 14.54 -16.41
N SER A 382 -1.45 13.73 -17.45
CA SER A 382 -1.64 12.29 -17.33
C SER A 382 -0.74 11.58 -18.34
N VAL A 383 0.23 10.81 -17.84
CA VAL A 383 1.12 10.02 -18.70
C VAL A 383 0.44 8.68 -19.00
N GLY A 384 0.03 8.45 -20.25
CA GLY A 384 -0.56 7.16 -20.67
C GLY A 384 0.44 6.00 -20.65
N ARG A 385 -0.05 4.75 -20.76
CA ARG A 385 0.80 3.54 -20.78
C ARG A 385 1.83 3.53 -21.93
N ASP A 386 1.56 4.18 -23.06
CA ASP A 386 2.54 4.32 -24.15
C ASP A 386 3.70 5.27 -23.81
N GLY A 387 3.53 6.12 -22.80
CA GLY A 387 4.59 6.94 -22.20
C GLY A 387 5.52 6.17 -21.25
N ALA A 388 5.21 4.90 -20.93
CA ALA A 388 6.04 4.05 -20.08
C ALA A 388 7.41 3.71 -20.70
N ARG A 389 7.68 4.07 -21.96
CA ARG A 389 9.04 4.12 -22.51
C ARG A 389 9.92 5.18 -21.81
N HIS A 390 9.40 5.96 -20.85
CA HIS A 390 10.13 7.00 -20.14
C HIS A 390 10.41 6.68 -18.66
N SER A 391 10.08 5.48 -18.15
CA SER A 391 10.56 5.08 -16.81
C SER A 391 12.10 5.06 -16.72
N ASP A 392 12.78 4.79 -17.84
CA ASP A 392 14.24 4.92 -17.97
C ASP A 392 14.74 6.38 -17.83
N GLN A 393 13.88 7.38 -18.06
CA GLN A 393 14.25 8.80 -17.92
C GLN A 393 14.12 9.33 -16.49
N LEU A 394 13.26 8.75 -15.64
CA LEU A 394 13.10 9.19 -14.26
C LEU A 394 14.36 8.94 -13.41
N CYS A 395 15.13 7.89 -13.74
CA CYS A 395 16.40 7.59 -13.07
C CYS A 395 17.64 8.13 -13.82
N GLY A 396 17.49 8.61 -15.06
CA GLY A 396 18.60 9.05 -15.92
C GLY A 396 18.98 10.52 -15.79
N GLY A 397 18.20 11.33 -15.07
CA GLY A 397 18.55 12.71 -14.75
C GLY A 397 19.68 12.73 -13.72
N SER A 398 20.77 13.46 -14.01
CA SER A 398 21.86 13.71 -13.06
C SER A 398 21.38 14.60 -11.91
N ALA A 399 20.49 14.10 -11.05
CA ALA A 399 20.10 14.77 -9.84
C ALA A 399 21.30 14.71 -8.88
N ARG A 400 21.97 15.85 -8.69
CA ARG A 400 22.81 16.02 -7.51
C ARG A 400 21.87 15.93 -6.31
N CYS A 401 22.00 14.87 -5.51
CA CYS A 401 21.24 14.66 -4.28
C CYS A 401 21.64 15.77 -3.28
N GLY A 402 20.94 16.90 -3.34
CA GLY A 402 21.03 17.99 -2.38
C GLY A 402 19.86 17.89 -1.40
N TYR A 403 20.14 18.04 -0.12
CA TYR A 403 19.12 18.05 0.93
C TYR A 403 18.33 19.37 0.84
N HIS A 404 17.06 19.31 0.46
CA HIS A 404 16.11 20.41 0.63
C HIS A 404 15.29 20.14 1.89
N ALA A 405 15.32 21.06 2.85
CA ALA A 405 14.72 20.91 4.18
C ALA A 405 13.20 21.15 4.24
N ALA A 406 12.51 21.18 3.09
CA ALA A 406 11.15 21.71 2.96
C ALA A 406 10.02 20.69 3.25
N ASN A 407 10.31 19.60 3.98
CA ASN A 407 9.29 18.64 4.41
C ASN A 407 9.45 18.35 5.88
N ARG A 408 8.41 18.60 6.66
CA ARG A 408 8.35 18.24 8.08
C ARG A 408 6.93 17.81 8.40
N ALA A 409 6.72 16.50 8.50
CA ALA A 409 5.52 15.93 9.10
C ALA A 409 5.81 15.71 10.59
N GLN A 410 4.98 16.26 11.47
CA GLN A 410 5.09 16.09 12.92
C GLN A 410 3.88 15.37 13.49
N LEU A 411 4.09 14.51 14.48
CA LEU A 411 3.02 13.79 15.18
C LEU A 411 2.91 14.32 16.61
N TYR A 412 1.83 15.02 16.92
CA TYR A 412 1.48 15.49 18.26
C TYR A 412 0.63 14.44 18.99
N GLY A 413 0.85 14.28 20.31
CA GLY A 413 0.17 13.29 21.15
C GLY A 413 1.00 12.04 21.49
N ILE A 414 2.21 11.91 20.94
CA ILE A 414 3.19 10.87 21.30
C ILE A 414 4.13 11.44 22.36
N ALA A 415 4.12 10.88 23.57
CA ALA A 415 5.02 11.33 24.63
C ALA A 415 6.49 11.08 24.23
N GLY A 416 7.28 12.15 24.09
CA GLY A 416 8.74 12.07 23.93
C GLY A 416 9.29 12.14 22.50
N TYR A 417 8.47 12.33 21.46
CA TYR A 417 8.95 12.52 20.07
C TYR A 417 8.79 13.97 19.60
N GLN A 418 9.76 14.83 19.90
CA GLN A 418 10.08 15.98 19.06
C GLN A 418 11.32 15.59 18.23
N CYS A 419 11.11 15.19 16.98
CA CYS A 419 12.23 14.85 16.10
C CYS A 419 12.87 16.14 15.54
N ASP A 420 13.65 16.83 16.36
CA ASP A 420 14.56 17.90 15.91
C ASP A 420 15.97 17.31 15.65
N LEU A 421 16.08 16.43 14.66
CA LEU A 421 17.38 15.94 14.17
C LEU A 421 17.94 16.90 13.11
N PHE A 422 18.46 18.05 13.57
CA PHE A 422 19.32 18.93 12.77
C PHE A 422 20.66 18.23 12.48
N CYS A 423 20.77 17.54 11.34
CA CYS A 423 22.06 17.10 10.83
C CYS A 423 22.85 18.32 10.28
N ARG A 424 23.52 19.08 11.14
CA ARG A 424 24.45 20.14 10.73
C ARG A 424 25.69 19.53 10.05
N HIS A 425 25.68 19.44 8.72
CA HIS A 425 26.93 19.28 7.95
C HIS A 425 27.65 20.62 7.85
N ARG A 426 28.65 20.84 8.72
CA ARG A 426 29.64 21.92 8.56
C ARG A 426 30.55 21.61 7.36
N ARG A 427 30.84 22.63 6.54
CA ARG A 427 31.90 22.61 5.53
C ARG A 427 33.27 22.33 6.18
N PRO A 428 34.23 21.73 5.46
CA PRO A 428 35.54 21.39 6.03
C PRO A 428 36.41 22.64 6.07
N ASN A 429 36.88 23.03 7.27
CA ASN A 429 38.12 23.77 7.43
C ASN A 429 38.66 23.59 8.85
N ALA A 430 39.92 23.13 8.91
CA ALA A 430 40.86 23.12 10.03
C ALA A 430 40.41 22.51 11.38
N LEU A 431 40.96 21.34 11.70
CA LEU A 431 41.02 20.78 13.06
C LEU A 431 41.92 21.64 13.96
N PRO A 432 41.59 21.73 15.25
CA PRO A 432 42.59 21.45 16.27
C PRO A 432 42.16 20.29 17.18
N ALA A 433 43.13 19.44 17.48
CA ALA A 433 43.01 18.25 18.31
C ALA A 433 42.94 18.59 19.81
N VAL A 434 42.10 17.88 20.57
CA VAL A 434 42.27 17.63 22.03
C VAL A 434 41.43 16.39 22.44
N PRO A 435 41.64 15.76 23.62
CA PRO A 435 42.37 14.50 23.74
C PRO A 435 41.52 13.33 24.28
N SER A 436 42.09 12.14 24.13
CA SER A 436 41.71 10.91 24.81
C SER A 436 41.71 11.08 26.33
N HIS A 437 40.60 10.82 27.00
CA HIS A 437 40.46 10.09 28.27
C HIS A 437 39.00 10.19 28.74
N ILE A 438 38.30 9.07 28.80
CA ILE A 438 37.59 8.55 29.98
C ILE A 438 37.19 7.11 29.63
N TRP A 439 37.80 6.19 30.37
CA TRP A 439 37.59 4.75 30.32
C TRP A 439 36.46 4.35 31.27
N ALA A 440 35.72 3.32 30.84
CA ALA A 440 35.31 2.12 31.60
C ALA A 440 34.40 2.27 32.85
N ARG A 441 33.29 1.51 32.88
CA ARG A 441 33.22 0.14 33.46
C ARG A 441 31.78 -0.42 33.52
N GLN A 442 31.74 -1.75 33.51
CA GLN A 442 30.71 -2.73 33.93
C GLN A 442 30.11 -3.49 32.73
N SER A 443 30.62 -4.66 32.30
CA SER A 443 30.91 -5.98 32.94
C SER A 443 29.92 -7.04 32.45
N THR A 444 30.40 -7.87 31.52
CA THR A 444 30.32 -9.35 31.50
C THR A 444 29.27 -10.04 32.36
N ALA A 445 28.42 -10.87 31.73
CA ALA A 445 28.49 -12.34 31.77
C ALA A 445 27.15 -12.96 31.31
N LEU A 446 27.20 -13.90 30.35
CA LEU A 446 26.57 -15.22 30.41
C LEU A 446 26.65 -15.92 29.03
N THR A 447 27.65 -16.79 28.91
CA THR A 447 27.69 -17.93 27.99
C THR A 447 27.62 -19.20 28.84
N ASN A 448 26.55 -19.98 28.75
CA ASN A 448 26.56 -21.43 28.45
C ASN A 448 25.29 -22.18 28.90
N SER A 449 24.97 -23.17 28.05
CA SER A 449 24.30 -24.47 28.26
C SER A 449 22.80 -24.53 28.56
N GLY A 450 22.11 -25.25 27.67
CA GLY A 450 20.72 -25.71 27.72
C GLY A 450 20.26 -26.14 26.34
#